data_AF-A0A6V8ER11-F1
#
_entry.id   AF-A0A6V8ER11-F1
#
_cell.length_a   1.000
_cell.length_b   1.000
_cell.length_c   1.000
_cell.angle_alpha   90.00
_cell.angle_beta   90.00
_cell.angle_gamma   90.00
#
_symmetry.space_group_name_H-M   'P 1'
#
loop_
_entity.id
_entity.type
_entity.pdbx_description
1 polymer ?
#
loop_
_entity_poly.entity_id
_entity_poly.type
_entity_poly.pdbx_seq_one_letter_code
_entity_poly.pdbx_strand_id
1 'polypeptide(L)'
;MAETEKTKLSVEKKLMVGLVVSILLSTVLIVLASSSKETVFSPYVRDAEGDYQYQQLSKMRDTLGTSDDGKSGERYSIYNTMSTPMLVNDWQDPHRTMLIIAAPEKPFDAAEAQAIHDFVTEKGGKVILAANSTNAKRVAEEFGVLYFDAPVSDSKWFYEVTDSTNVRMPVQHTRLWSVASVSEDLALMDEASLRTPCTEAEVSAGVTDNCRMPVLFHSPTAIQVLDVEDDTREVSVLASASDQAFVARSGFDINNVANPKT
;
A
#
# COMPACT_ATOMS: atom_id res chain seq x y z
N MET A 1 50.87 46.50 -37.21
CA MET A 1 49.59 45.86 -37.57
C MET A 1 49.70 44.41 -37.16
N ALA A 2 49.00 44.01 -36.10
CA ALA A 2 48.99 42.64 -35.61
C ALA A 2 47.86 41.89 -36.33
N GLU A 3 48.23 40.97 -37.23
CA GLU A 3 47.27 40.02 -37.79
C GLU A 3 46.78 39.11 -36.66
N THR A 4 45.49 39.18 -36.38
CA THR A 4 44.83 38.30 -35.40
C THR A 4 44.32 37.08 -36.16
N GLU A 5 45.05 35.97 -36.09
CA GLU A 5 44.61 34.66 -36.57
C GLU A 5 43.31 34.25 -35.86
N LYS A 6 42.18 34.28 -36.58
CA LYS A 6 40.93 33.66 -36.13
C LYS A 6 40.97 32.17 -36.46
N THR A 7 41.39 31.35 -35.51
CA THR A 7 41.27 29.89 -35.58
C THR A 7 39.79 29.48 -35.67
N LYS A 8 39.35 29.14 -36.89
CA LYS A 8 38.07 28.47 -37.14
C LYS A 8 38.10 27.08 -36.51
N LEU A 9 37.46 26.89 -35.36
CA LEU A 9 37.19 25.55 -34.83
C LEU A 9 36.35 24.76 -35.85
N SER A 10 36.88 23.62 -36.32
CA SER A 10 36.18 22.68 -37.21
C SER A 10 34.83 22.27 -36.64
N VAL A 11 33.82 22.12 -37.51
CA VAL A 11 32.43 21.78 -37.17
C VAL A 11 32.34 20.52 -36.30
N GLU A 12 33.24 19.55 -36.51
CA GLU A 12 33.34 18.33 -35.70
C GLU A 12 33.61 18.61 -34.21
N LYS A 13 34.48 19.58 -33.89
CA LYS A 13 34.77 19.94 -32.49
C LYS A 13 33.57 20.60 -31.82
N LYS A 14 32.76 21.37 -32.56
CA LYS A 14 31.52 21.95 -32.04
C LYS A 14 30.46 20.88 -31.78
N LEU A 15 30.38 19.88 -32.66
CA LEU A 15 29.44 18.78 -32.54
C LEU A 15 29.82 17.84 -31.38
N MET A 16 31.11 17.55 -31.21
CA MET A 16 31.62 16.76 -30.08
C MET A 16 31.41 17.49 -28.74
N VAL A 17 31.69 18.81 -28.68
CA VAL A 17 31.39 19.61 -27.47
C VAL A 17 29.90 19.64 -27.18
N GLY A 18 29.05 19.79 -28.20
CA GLY A 18 27.60 19.74 -28.04
C GLY A 18 27.09 18.42 -27.47
N LEU A 19 27.64 17.29 -27.94
CA LEU A 19 27.29 15.95 -27.46
C LEU A 19 27.79 15.69 -26.04
N VAL A 20 29.01 16.12 -25.70
CA VAL A 20 29.52 15.99 -24.34
C VAL A 20 28.69 16.84 -23.38
N VAL A 21 28.37 18.08 -23.75
CA VAL A 21 27.54 18.97 -22.93
C VAL A 21 26.12 18.42 -22.78
N SER A 22 25.50 17.86 -23.83
CA SER A 22 24.16 17.29 -23.72
C SER A 22 24.11 16.06 -22.82
N ILE A 23 25.11 15.17 -22.91
CA ILE A 23 25.22 14.01 -22.02
C ILE A 23 25.39 14.49 -20.57
N LEU A 24 26.29 15.44 -20.32
CA LEU A 24 26.53 15.98 -18.98
C LEU A 24 25.29 16.68 -18.40
N LEU A 25 24.56 17.44 -19.23
CA LEU A 25 23.32 18.08 -18.82
C LEU A 25 22.25 17.04 -18.49
N SER A 26 22.15 15.98 -19.30
CA SER A 26 21.17 14.91 -19.09
C SER A 26 21.44 14.13 -17.82
N THR A 27 22.70 13.78 -17.53
CA THR A 27 23.06 13.06 -16.30
C THR A 27 22.85 13.91 -15.06
N VAL A 28 23.21 15.21 -15.11
CA VAL A 28 22.97 16.13 -13.99
C VAL A 28 21.46 16.30 -13.73
N LEU A 29 20.64 16.43 -14.76
CA LEU A 29 19.18 16.51 -14.62
C LEU A 29 18.59 15.24 -14.01
N ILE A 30 19.05 14.05 -14.43
CA ILE A 30 18.62 12.77 -13.87
C ILE A 30 19.00 12.68 -12.38
N VAL A 31 20.24 13.02 -12.03
CA VAL A 31 20.72 12.97 -10.64
C VAL A 31 19.96 13.96 -9.75
N LEU A 32 19.68 15.17 -10.23
CA LEU A 32 18.88 16.15 -9.49
C LEU A 32 17.43 15.69 -9.31
N ALA A 33 16.83 15.05 -10.31
CA ALA A 33 15.48 14.52 -10.23
C ALA A 33 15.36 13.26 -9.36
N SER A 34 16.45 12.48 -9.22
CA SER A 34 16.49 11.27 -8.39
C SER A 34 16.98 11.53 -6.96
N SER A 35 17.76 12.58 -6.73
CA SER A 35 18.38 12.90 -5.42
C SER A 35 17.36 13.15 -4.30
N SER A 36 16.12 13.49 -4.62
CA SER A 36 15.05 13.72 -3.63
C SER A 36 14.04 12.58 -3.55
N LYS A 37 14.26 11.47 -4.26
CA LYS A 37 13.37 10.31 -4.29
C LYS A 37 14.04 9.13 -3.61
N GLU A 38 13.71 8.93 -2.34
CA GLU A 38 14.10 7.72 -1.61
C GLU A 38 13.11 6.59 -1.93
N THR A 39 13.64 5.43 -2.34
CA THR A 39 12.83 4.24 -2.64
C THR A 39 12.52 3.49 -1.35
N VAL A 40 11.34 3.75 -0.78
CA VAL A 40 10.93 3.19 0.52
C VAL A 40 10.60 1.70 0.44
N PHE A 41 9.97 1.25 -0.66
CA PHE A 41 9.56 -0.15 -0.88
C PHE A 41 10.35 -0.77 -2.04
N SER A 42 11.60 -1.21 -1.79
CA SER A 42 12.39 -1.88 -2.81
C SER A 42 12.58 -3.36 -2.47
N PRO A 43 12.34 -4.27 -3.43
CA PRO A 43 12.72 -5.68 -3.25
C PRO A 43 14.22 -5.91 -3.45
N TYR A 44 14.98 -4.87 -3.81
CA TYR A 44 16.41 -4.94 -4.11
C TYR A 44 17.29 -4.29 -3.04
N VAL A 45 16.74 -3.43 -2.19
CA VAL A 45 17.49 -2.76 -1.12
C VAL A 45 17.50 -3.67 0.11
N ARG A 46 18.69 -4.08 0.53
CA ARG A 46 18.90 -4.90 1.74
C ARG A 46 19.42 -4.06 2.91
N ASP A 47 20.21 -3.03 2.61
CA ASP A 47 20.89 -2.18 3.58
C ASP A 47 20.32 -0.75 3.53
N ALA A 48 19.09 -0.58 4.02
CA ALA A 48 18.52 0.76 4.25
C ALA A 48 18.91 1.23 5.67
N GLU A 49 19.37 2.48 5.80
CA GLU A 49 19.69 3.08 7.11
C GLU A 49 18.41 3.38 7.91
N GLY A 50 18.42 3.09 9.22
CA GLY A 50 17.32 3.42 10.15
C GLY A 50 16.09 2.50 10.07
N ASP A 51 14.93 3.03 10.44
CA ASP A 51 13.65 2.28 10.51
C ASP A 51 13.14 1.79 9.15
N TYR A 52 13.69 2.30 8.04
CA TYR A 52 13.36 1.90 6.68
C TYR A 52 13.74 0.46 6.36
N GLN A 53 14.65 -0.16 7.12
CA GLN A 53 14.98 -1.57 6.98
C GLN A 53 13.78 -2.50 7.28
N TYR A 54 12.84 -2.05 8.12
CA TYR A 54 11.63 -2.82 8.45
C TYR A 54 10.54 -2.72 7.38
N GLN A 55 10.62 -1.73 6.49
CA GLN A 55 9.65 -1.52 5.41
C GLN A 55 10.06 -2.21 4.10
N GLN A 56 11.26 -2.82 4.05
CA GLN A 56 11.76 -3.48 2.84
C GLN A 56 11.05 -4.81 2.57
N LEU A 57 10.65 -5.01 1.31
CA LEU A 57 10.05 -6.26 0.83
C LEU A 57 11.04 -7.44 0.84
N SER A 58 12.33 -7.17 1.05
CA SER A 58 13.37 -8.19 1.18
C SER A 58 13.14 -9.13 2.37
N LYS A 59 12.63 -8.63 3.50
CA LYS A 59 12.27 -9.49 4.65
C LYS A 59 11.11 -10.44 4.32
N MET A 60 10.07 -9.93 3.67
CA MET A 60 8.94 -10.74 3.20
C MET A 60 9.42 -11.80 2.20
N ARG A 61 10.32 -11.43 1.29
CA ARG A 61 10.93 -12.36 0.33
C ARG A 61 11.68 -13.48 1.03
N ASP A 62 12.48 -13.18 2.05
CA ASP A 62 13.29 -14.18 2.74
C ASP A 62 12.40 -15.14 3.56
N THR A 63 11.25 -14.68 4.07
CA THR A 63 10.24 -15.52 4.75
C THR A 63 9.42 -16.41 3.80
N LEU A 64 8.96 -15.86 2.67
CA LEU A 64 8.16 -16.62 1.70
C LEU A 64 9.02 -17.54 0.83
N GLY A 65 10.23 -17.10 0.51
CA GLY A 65 11.14 -17.76 -0.41
C GLY A 65 12.05 -18.75 0.28
N THR A 66 13.25 -18.90 -0.27
CA THR A 66 14.34 -19.61 0.40
C THR A 66 15.26 -18.57 1.00
N SER A 67 15.43 -18.55 2.33
CA SER A 67 16.43 -17.70 2.99
C SER A 67 17.84 -18.01 2.45
N ASP A 68 18.77 -17.05 2.53
CA ASP A 68 20.19 -17.21 2.15
C ASP A 68 20.85 -18.43 2.85
N ASP A 69 20.30 -18.86 3.99
CA ASP A 69 20.76 -20.00 4.77
C ASP A 69 20.22 -21.36 4.27
N GLY A 70 19.35 -21.36 3.26
CA GLY A 70 18.76 -22.55 2.64
C GLY A 70 17.80 -23.36 3.52
N LYS A 71 17.47 -22.87 4.72
CA LYS A 71 16.84 -23.66 5.81
C LYS A 71 15.49 -23.16 6.27
N SER A 72 15.09 -21.94 5.94
CA SER A 72 13.85 -21.33 6.40
C SER A 72 13.13 -20.64 5.24
N GLY A 73 11.81 -20.84 5.22
CA GLY A 73 10.86 -20.18 4.33
C GLY A 73 9.83 -21.14 3.72
N GLU A 74 8.73 -20.57 3.22
CA GLU A 74 7.54 -21.27 2.70
C GLU A 74 7.77 -21.97 1.33
N ARG A 75 9.01 -21.93 0.80
CA ARG A 75 9.43 -22.55 -0.47
C ARG A 75 8.74 -21.99 -1.72
N TYR A 76 8.23 -20.76 -1.68
CA TYR A 76 7.80 -20.08 -2.89
C TYR A 76 9.01 -19.71 -3.76
N SER A 77 8.86 -19.83 -5.08
CA SER A 77 9.83 -19.28 -6.03
C SER A 77 9.45 -17.82 -6.29
N ILE A 78 10.33 -16.89 -5.91
CA ILE A 78 10.04 -15.45 -5.97
C ILE A 78 10.72 -14.84 -7.18
N TYR A 79 9.92 -14.13 -7.97
CA TYR A 79 10.39 -13.40 -9.15
C TYR A 79 10.02 -11.92 -8.99
N ASN A 80 11.02 -11.05 -9.05
CA ASN A 80 10.79 -9.61 -9.02
C ASN A 80 10.67 -9.09 -10.46
N THR A 81 9.64 -8.29 -10.71
CA THR A 81 9.44 -7.63 -12.00
C THR A 81 9.16 -6.15 -11.79
N MET A 82 9.78 -5.30 -12.60
CA MET A 82 9.52 -3.85 -12.67
C MET A 82 8.68 -3.55 -13.92
N SER A 83 7.54 -4.24 -14.08
CA SER A 83 6.66 -4.06 -15.23
C SER A 83 5.22 -3.89 -14.81
N THR A 84 4.41 -3.32 -15.72
CA THR A 84 2.98 -3.14 -15.49
C THR A 84 2.27 -4.50 -15.40
N PRO A 85 1.17 -4.60 -14.64
CA PRO A 85 0.45 -5.85 -14.44
C PRO A 85 -0.09 -6.52 -15.71
N MET A 86 -0.03 -5.87 -16.89
CA MET A 86 -0.50 -6.47 -18.14
C MET A 86 0.15 -7.84 -18.46
N LEU A 87 1.32 -8.14 -17.88
CA LEU A 87 2.02 -9.41 -18.05
C LEU A 87 1.39 -10.59 -17.28
N VAL A 88 0.44 -10.38 -16.36
CA VAL A 88 -0.24 -11.52 -15.71
C VAL A 88 -1.04 -12.37 -16.68
N ASN A 89 -1.36 -11.83 -17.86
CA ASN A 89 -2.11 -12.57 -18.86
C ASN A 89 -1.35 -13.77 -19.43
N ASP A 90 -0.02 -13.71 -19.51
CA ASP A 90 0.83 -14.72 -20.15
C ASP A 90 1.43 -15.74 -19.17
N TRP A 91 1.00 -15.73 -17.91
CA TRP A 91 1.53 -16.65 -16.90
C TRP A 91 0.98 -18.07 -17.13
N GLN A 92 1.88 -19.06 -17.18
CA GLN A 92 1.52 -20.45 -17.52
C GLN A 92 0.66 -21.14 -16.44
N ASP A 93 0.96 -20.89 -15.16
CA ASP A 93 0.28 -21.53 -14.02
C ASP A 93 -0.30 -20.50 -13.04
N PRO A 94 -1.32 -19.72 -13.45
CA PRO A 94 -1.86 -18.62 -12.64
C PRO A 94 -2.42 -19.11 -11.30
N HIS A 95 -3.11 -20.26 -11.28
CA HIS A 95 -3.66 -20.89 -10.07
C HIS A 95 -2.64 -21.26 -8.97
N ARG A 96 -1.34 -21.32 -9.30
CA ARG A 96 -0.24 -21.58 -8.34
C ARG A 96 0.60 -20.34 -8.07
N THR A 97 0.22 -19.20 -8.61
CA THR A 97 1.01 -17.99 -8.58
C THR A 97 0.32 -16.91 -7.77
N MET A 98 1.11 -16.18 -6.97
CA MET A 98 0.68 -15.02 -6.23
C MET A 98 1.41 -13.79 -6.76
N LEU A 99 0.65 -12.77 -7.16
CA LEU A 99 1.18 -11.46 -7.52
C LEU A 99 1.07 -10.54 -6.30
N ILE A 100 2.18 -9.90 -5.93
CA ILE A 100 2.20 -8.89 -4.87
C ILE A 100 2.57 -7.55 -5.51
N ILE A 101 1.68 -6.58 -5.40
CA ILE A 101 1.92 -5.20 -5.83
C ILE A 101 1.90 -4.32 -4.59
N ALA A 102 3.06 -3.76 -4.25
CA ALA A 102 3.20 -2.86 -3.11
C ALA A 102 3.58 -1.46 -3.59
N ALA A 103 2.89 -0.46 -3.05
CA ALA A 103 3.09 0.97 -3.32
C ALA A 103 3.24 1.33 -4.81
N PRO A 104 2.23 1.02 -5.66
CA PRO A 104 2.27 1.40 -7.07
C PRO A 104 2.42 2.93 -7.19
N GLU A 105 3.33 3.39 -8.04
CA GLU A 105 3.62 4.82 -8.21
C GLU A 105 2.52 5.57 -8.98
N LYS A 106 1.81 4.86 -9.87
CA LYS A 106 0.72 5.38 -10.68
C LYS A 106 -0.58 4.62 -10.41
N PRO A 107 -1.76 5.26 -10.57
CA PRO A 107 -3.02 4.55 -10.64
C PRO A 107 -3.05 3.53 -11.78
N PHE A 108 -3.77 2.44 -11.58
CA PHE A 108 -4.00 1.46 -12.64
C PHE A 108 -4.98 2.01 -13.68
N ASP A 109 -4.68 1.74 -14.95
CA ASP A 109 -5.65 1.98 -16.03
C ASP A 109 -6.74 0.90 -16.07
N ALA A 110 -7.74 1.09 -16.93
CA ALA A 110 -8.86 0.16 -17.05
C ALA A 110 -8.45 -1.23 -17.57
N ALA A 111 -7.42 -1.30 -18.42
CA ALA A 111 -6.95 -2.56 -18.98
C ALA A 111 -6.12 -3.36 -17.94
N GLU A 112 -5.29 -2.67 -17.16
CA GLU A 112 -4.53 -3.22 -16.03
C GLU A 112 -5.49 -3.75 -14.96
N ALA A 113 -6.54 -2.99 -14.61
CA ALA A 113 -7.54 -3.41 -13.63
C ALA A 113 -8.32 -4.65 -14.09
N GLN A 114 -8.77 -4.68 -15.36
CA GLN A 114 -9.44 -5.84 -15.93
C GLN A 114 -8.53 -7.07 -15.97
N ALA A 115 -7.26 -6.92 -16.36
CA ALA A 115 -6.32 -8.04 -16.39
C ALA A 115 -6.10 -8.65 -14.99
N ILE A 116 -6.07 -7.83 -13.94
CA ILE A 116 -6.00 -8.30 -12.55
C ILE A 116 -7.29 -9.02 -12.17
N HIS A 117 -8.46 -8.47 -12.53
CA HIS A 117 -9.75 -9.09 -12.28
C HIS A 117 -9.83 -10.49 -12.92
N ASP A 118 -9.50 -10.62 -14.20
CA ASP A 118 -9.57 -11.89 -14.93
C ASP A 118 -8.52 -12.90 -14.41
N PHE A 119 -7.35 -12.41 -14.00
CA PHE A 119 -6.32 -13.26 -13.38
C PHE A 119 -6.81 -13.91 -12.08
N VAL A 120 -7.57 -13.19 -11.25
CA VAL A 120 -8.12 -13.72 -9.99
C VAL A 120 -9.35 -14.58 -10.25
N THR A 121 -10.31 -14.09 -11.04
CA THR A 121 -11.63 -14.71 -11.20
C THR A 121 -11.65 -15.85 -12.20
N GLU A 122 -11.03 -15.68 -13.38
CA GLU A 122 -11.05 -16.69 -14.44
C GLU A 122 -9.89 -17.68 -14.33
N LYS A 123 -8.70 -17.19 -13.94
CA LYS A 123 -7.46 -17.99 -13.95
C LYS A 123 -7.09 -18.56 -12.57
N GLY A 124 -7.77 -18.15 -11.51
CA GLY A 124 -7.58 -18.64 -10.14
C GLY A 124 -6.30 -18.16 -9.45
N GLY A 125 -5.65 -17.13 -9.98
CA GLY A 125 -4.47 -16.52 -9.36
C GLY A 125 -4.81 -15.75 -8.09
N LYS A 126 -3.78 -15.43 -7.28
CA LYS A 126 -3.95 -14.63 -6.06
C LYS A 126 -3.22 -13.30 -6.21
N VAL A 127 -3.84 -12.21 -5.78
CA VAL A 127 -3.24 -10.87 -5.85
C VAL A 127 -3.31 -10.20 -4.49
N ILE A 128 -2.17 -9.69 -4.01
CA ILE A 128 -2.08 -8.83 -2.84
C ILE A 128 -1.72 -7.43 -3.35
N LEU A 129 -2.65 -6.49 -3.20
CA LEU A 129 -2.46 -5.10 -3.58
C LEU A 129 -2.38 -4.22 -2.32
N ALA A 130 -1.17 -3.76 -2.01
CA ALA A 130 -0.92 -2.82 -0.93
C ALA A 130 -0.67 -1.43 -1.54
N ALA A 131 -1.71 -0.60 -1.65
CA ALA A 131 -1.61 0.74 -2.21
C ALA A 131 -2.45 1.75 -1.42
N ASN A 132 -2.32 3.03 -1.75
CA ASN A 132 -3.22 4.07 -1.25
C ASN A 132 -4.61 3.98 -1.92
N SER A 133 -5.58 4.67 -1.30
CA SER A 133 -6.97 4.80 -1.78
C SER A 133 -7.05 5.22 -3.24
N THR A 134 -6.19 6.13 -3.69
CA THR A 134 -6.22 6.69 -5.04
C THR A 134 -5.73 5.69 -6.10
N ASN A 135 -4.60 5.02 -5.87
CA ASN A 135 -3.96 4.20 -6.90
C ASN A 135 -4.65 2.84 -7.05
N ALA A 136 -5.12 2.24 -5.95
CA ALA A 136 -5.87 0.97 -5.99
C ALA A 136 -7.35 1.13 -6.35
N LYS A 137 -7.88 2.36 -6.39
CA LYS A 137 -9.32 2.62 -6.56
C LYS A 137 -9.92 1.85 -7.74
N ARG A 138 -9.28 1.92 -8.90
CA ARG A 138 -9.82 1.33 -10.12
C ARG A 138 -9.88 -0.20 -10.04
N VAL A 139 -8.84 -0.83 -9.50
CA VAL A 139 -8.82 -2.28 -9.28
C VAL A 139 -9.90 -2.67 -8.28
N ALA A 140 -10.01 -1.94 -7.17
CA ALA A 140 -11.00 -2.21 -6.14
C ALA A 140 -12.45 -2.10 -6.68
N GLU A 141 -12.73 -1.10 -7.52
CA GLU A 141 -14.04 -0.92 -8.16
C GLU A 141 -14.44 -2.14 -9.02
N GLU A 142 -13.50 -2.76 -9.74
CA GLU A 142 -13.80 -3.99 -10.51
C GLU A 142 -14.17 -5.17 -9.59
N PHE A 143 -13.62 -5.20 -8.37
CA PHE A 143 -14.02 -6.17 -7.34
C PHE A 143 -15.20 -5.69 -6.48
N GLY A 144 -15.89 -4.61 -6.86
CA GLY A 144 -17.03 -4.05 -6.13
C GLY A 144 -16.68 -3.49 -4.76
N VAL A 145 -15.47 -2.96 -4.59
CA VAL A 145 -14.99 -2.28 -3.38
C VAL A 145 -14.73 -0.82 -3.68
N LEU A 146 -15.32 0.08 -2.89
CA LEU A 146 -15.15 1.52 -3.00
C LEU A 146 -14.23 2.03 -1.89
N TYR A 147 -13.13 2.68 -2.29
CA TYR A 147 -12.28 3.42 -1.36
C TYR A 147 -12.67 4.89 -1.28
N PHE A 148 -12.68 5.41 -0.05
CA PHE A 148 -12.80 6.83 0.21
C PHE A 148 -11.42 7.47 0.33
N ASP A 149 -11.26 8.66 -0.24
CA ASP A 149 -10.03 9.44 -0.20
C ASP A 149 -10.03 10.50 0.93
N ALA A 150 -10.90 10.30 1.91
CA ALA A 150 -11.07 11.20 3.04
C ALA A 150 -10.97 10.41 4.35
N PRO A 151 -10.45 11.03 5.42
CA PRO A 151 -10.29 10.37 6.69
C PRO A 151 -11.64 10.09 7.35
N VAL A 152 -11.69 9.03 8.14
CA VAL A 152 -12.80 8.74 9.04
C VAL A 152 -12.62 9.56 10.31
N SER A 153 -13.70 10.20 10.74
CA SER A 153 -13.78 10.92 12.00
C SER A 153 -14.73 10.21 12.94
N ASP A 154 -14.32 9.99 14.19
CA ASP A 154 -15.11 9.32 15.22
C ASP A 154 -15.01 10.10 16.55
N SER A 155 -16.17 10.40 17.14
CA SER A 155 -16.29 11.09 18.43
C SER A 155 -16.28 10.16 19.64
N LYS A 156 -16.46 8.85 19.45
CA LYS A 156 -16.52 7.83 20.51
C LYS A 156 -15.22 7.05 20.62
N TRP A 157 -14.69 6.56 19.50
CA TRP A 157 -13.55 5.64 19.47
C TRP A 157 -12.28 6.32 18.96
N PHE A 158 -11.83 7.34 19.69
CA PHE A 158 -10.57 8.03 19.42
C PHE A 158 -9.59 7.93 20.59
N TYR A 159 -8.31 8.07 20.30
CA TYR A 159 -7.24 8.09 21.29
C TYR A 159 -6.49 9.42 21.26
N GLU A 160 -5.91 9.75 22.40
CA GLU A 160 -5.17 10.98 22.60
C GLU A 160 -3.70 10.67 22.83
N VAL A 161 -2.84 11.59 22.44
CA VAL A 161 -1.40 11.41 22.63
C VAL A 161 -0.83 12.61 23.37
N THR A 162 0.24 12.34 24.11
CA THR A 162 1.09 13.37 24.68
C THR A 162 2.32 13.56 23.80
N ASP A 163 2.83 14.79 23.75
CA ASP A 163 4.14 15.06 23.17
C ASP A 163 5.26 14.51 24.08
N SER A 164 6.49 14.48 23.57
CA SER A 164 7.74 14.19 24.28
C SER A 164 7.93 14.95 25.60
N THR A 165 7.28 16.11 25.75
CA THR A 165 7.25 16.93 26.97
C THR A 165 6.13 16.54 27.95
N ASN A 166 5.41 15.44 27.67
CA ASN A 166 4.25 14.93 28.40
C ASN A 166 3.05 15.90 28.43
N VAL A 167 2.99 16.83 27.47
CA VAL A 167 1.85 17.75 27.29
C VAL A 167 0.84 17.12 26.35
N ARG A 168 -0.45 17.12 26.73
CA ARG A 168 -1.55 16.59 25.92
C ARG A 168 -1.69 17.39 24.63
N MET A 169 -1.61 16.70 23.49
CA MET A 169 -1.85 17.32 22.19
C MET A 169 -3.34 17.66 22.02
N PRO A 170 -3.69 18.59 21.11
CA PRO A 170 -5.08 18.85 20.76
C PRO A 170 -5.81 17.56 20.35
N VAL A 171 -7.06 17.43 20.79
CA VAL A 171 -7.91 16.29 20.45
C VAL A 171 -8.08 16.22 18.93
N GLN A 172 -7.85 15.02 18.38
CA GLN A 172 -8.02 14.75 16.96
C GLN A 172 -8.95 13.56 16.80
N HIS A 173 -10.16 13.81 16.30
CA HIS A 173 -11.18 12.79 16.05
C HIS A 173 -10.83 11.85 14.88
N THR A 174 -9.65 11.99 14.26
CA THR A 174 -9.12 11.09 13.21
C THR A 174 -8.13 10.07 13.75
N ARG A 175 -7.76 10.14 15.04
CA ARG A 175 -6.90 9.17 15.71
C ARG A 175 -7.77 8.10 16.33
N LEU A 176 -8.05 7.06 15.55
CA LEU A 176 -9.08 6.09 15.89
C LEU A 176 -8.49 4.85 16.54
N TRP A 177 -9.28 4.17 17.35
CA TRP A 177 -8.97 2.82 17.77
C TRP A 177 -10.17 1.92 17.47
N SER A 178 -9.90 0.67 17.13
CA SER A 178 -10.93 -0.36 17.03
C SER A 178 -10.38 -1.66 17.61
N VAL A 179 -11.26 -2.63 17.81
CA VAL A 179 -10.88 -3.97 18.25
C VAL A 179 -11.01 -4.89 17.04
N ALA A 180 -9.91 -5.44 16.56
CA ALA A 180 -9.90 -6.31 15.40
C ALA A 180 -9.91 -7.78 15.82
N SER A 181 -10.75 -8.58 15.18
CA SER A 181 -10.58 -10.04 15.17
C SER A 181 -9.37 -10.41 14.30
N VAL A 182 -8.72 -11.53 14.62
CA VAL A 182 -7.54 -12.00 13.90
C VAL A 182 -7.90 -12.98 12.79
N SER A 183 -8.74 -13.97 13.10
CA SER A 183 -9.04 -15.10 12.19
C SER A 183 -10.49 -15.20 11.76
N GLU A 184 -11.43 -14.50 12.41
CA GLU A 184 -12.86 -14.72 12.23
C GLU A 184 -13.63 -13.42 11.99
N ASP A 185 -14.72 -13.50 11.22
CA ASP A 185 -15.64 -12.37 11.04
C ASP A 185 -16.37 -12.03 12.34
N LEU A 186 -16.48 -10.74 12.66
CA LEU A 186 -17.27 -10.23 13.77
C LEU A 186 -18.73 -10.72 13.76
N ALA A 187 -19.30 -11.01 12.59
CA ALA A 187 -20.66 -11.54 12.47
C ALA A 187 -20.80 -13.00 12.91
N LEU A 188 -19.70 -13.76 12.93
CA LEU A 188 -19.67 -15.18 13.30
C LEU A 188 -19.26 -15.41 14.76
N MET A 189 -18.60 -14.42 15.38
CA MET A 189 -18.17 -14.49 16.77
C MET A 189 -19.35 -14.42 17.74
N ASP A 190 -19.28 -15.16 18.84
CA ASP A 190 -20.25 -15.04 19.93
C ASP A 190 -20.03 -13.78 20.78
N GLU A 191 -21.04 -13.39 21.54
CA GLU A 191 -21.04 -12.14 22.32
C GLU A 191 -19.94 -12.10 23.39
N ALA A 192 -19.52 -13.24 23.95
CA ALA A 192 -18.43 -13.29 24.92
C ALA A 192 -17.09 -13.08 24.22
N SER A 193 -16.89 -13.71 23.06
CA SER A 193 -15.69 -13.60 22.23
C SER A 193 -15.50 -12.19 21.68
N LEU A 194 -16.59 -11.47 21.36
CA LEU A 194 -16.53 -10.06 20.97
C LEU A 194 -15.94 -9.13 22.05
N ARG A 195 -15.92 -9.56 23.31
CA ARG A 195 -15.39 -8.81 24.47
C ARG A 195 -14.10 -9.41 25.03
N THR A 196 -13.63 -10.51 24.47
CA THR A 196 -12.46 -11.23 24.98
C THR A 196 -11.19 -10.73 24.28
N PRO A 197 -10.25 -10.10 25.01
CA PRO A 197 -8.97 -9.73 24.44
C PRO A 197 -8.08 -10.98 24.26
N CYS A 198 -7.32 -11.04 23.17
CA CYS A 198 -6.30 -12.07 23.02
C CYS A 198 -5.22 -11.92 24.09
N THR A 199 -4.86 -13.01 24.75
CA THR A 199 -3.74 -13.06 25.69
C THR A 199 -2.41 -13.23 24.95
N GLU A 200 -1.31 -12.82 25.60
CA GLU A 200 0.04 -12.97 25.02
C GLU A 200 0.38 -14.44 24.70
N ALA A 201 -0.08 -15.37 25.55
CA ALA A 201 0.14 -16.80 25.35
C ALA A 201 -0.61 -17.33 24.10
N GLU A 202 -1.85 -16.89 23.89
CA GLU A 202 -2.67 -17.23 22.72
C GLU A 202 -2.04 -16.72 21.42
N VAL A 203 -1.63 -15.45 21.41
CA VAL A 203 -0.97 -14.82 20.26
C VAL A 203 0.35 -15.52 19.95
N SER A 204 1.17 -15.83 20.97
CA SER A 204 2.44 -16.54 20.78
C SER A 204 2.24 -17.99 20.31
N ALA A 205 1.11 -18.62 20.63
CA ALA A 205 0.77 -19.97 20.21
C ALA A 205 0.05 -20.03 18.86
N GLY A 206 -0.32 -18.88 18.28
CA GLY A 206 -1.12 -18.80 17.06
C GLY A 206 -2.58 -19.25 17.24
N VAL A 207 -3.06 -19.29 18.49
CA VAL A 207 -4.44 -19.66 18.82
C VAL A 207 -5.22 -18.36 18.99
N THR A 208 -5.64 -17.76 17.88
CA THR A 208 -6.24 -16.42 17.86
C THR A 208 -7.74 -16.42 17.53
N ASP A 209 -8.35 -17.60 17.56
CA ASP A 209 -9.79 -17.76 17.36
C ASP A 209 -10.55 -17.21 18.56
N ASN A 210 -11.72 -16.61 18.32
CA ASN A 210 -12.60 -16.10 19.37
C ASN A 210 -11.96 -15.07 20.33
N CYS A 211 -10.89 -14.41 19.90
CA CYS A 211 -10.26 -13.32 20.64
C CYS A 211 -10.01 -12.11 19.73
N ARG A 212 -9.88 -10.91 20.33
CA ARG A 212 -9.68 -9.67 19.58
C ARG A 212 -8.52 -8.86 20.12
N MET A 213 -7.91 -8.05 19.26
CA MET A 213 -6.78 -7.20 19.59
C MET A 213 -7.09 -5.73 19.32
N PRO A 214 -6.70 -4.80 20.20
CA PRO A 214 -6.84 -3.38 19.92
C PRO A 214 -5.88 -2.96 18.80
N VAL A 215 -6.41 -2.24 17.82
CA VAL A 215 -5.64 -1.65 16.71
C VAL A 215 -5.80 -0.14 16.75
N LEU A 216 -4.68 0.56 16.71
CA LEU A 216 -4.63 2.02 16.64
C LEU A 216 -4.45 2.45 15.19
N PHE A 217 -5.32 3.32 14.72
CA PHE A 217 -5.30 3.85 13.36
C PHE A 217 -4.93 5.33 13.38
N HIS A 218 -3.95 5.69 12.56
CA HIS A 218 -3.58 7.08 12.35
C HIS A 218 -4.25 7.62 11.09
N SER A 219 -5.33 8.38 11.26
CA SER A 219 -6.13 8.96 10.16
C SER A 219 -6.57 7.94 9.10
N PRO A 220 -7.29 6.86 9.51
CA PRO A 220 -7.74 5.84 8.56
C PRO A 220 -8.73 6.41 7.56
N THR A 221 -8.80 5.81 6.38
CA THR A 221 -9.85 6.04 5.39
C THR A 221 -10.93 4.97 5.48
N ALA A 222 -12.06 5.18 4.82
CA ALA A 222 -13.15 4.20 4.77
C ALA A 222 -13.08 3.30 3.53
N ILE A 223 -13.64 2.12 3.69
CA ILE A 223 -13.88 1.13 2.64
C ILE A 223 -15.37 0.80 2.67
N GLN A 224 -16.02 0.77 1.51
CA GLN A 224 -17.38 0.29 1.36
C GLN A 224 -17.41 -0.85 0.35
N VAL A 225 -18.06 -1.95 0.73
CA VAL A 225 -18.36 -3.03 -0.22
C VAL A 225 -19.67 -2.68 -0.92
N LEU A 226 -19.66 -2.71 -2.25
CA LEU A 226 -20.82 -2.43 -3.08
C LEU A 226 -21.58 -3.73 -3.34
N ASP A 227 -22.91 -3.66 -3.29
CA ASP A 227 -23.78 -4.74 -3.75
C ASP A 227 -23.66 -4.87 -5.28
N VAL A 228 -23.25 -6.04 -5.75
CA VAL A 228 -23.12 -6.36 -7.17
C VAL A 228 -24.25 -7.33 -7.55
N GLU A 229 -24.76 -7.24 -8.79
CA GLU A 229 -25.95 -8.00 -9.22
C GLU A 229 -25.79 -9.54 -9.16
N ASP A 230 -24.56 -10.06 -9.12
CA ASP A 230 -24.25 -11.49 -9.05
C ASP A 230 -23.21 -11.77 -7.94
N ASP A 231 -23.59 -11.46 -6.69
CA ASP A 231 -22.67 -11.50 -5.57
C ASP A 231 -22.58 -12.88 -4.91
N THR A 232 -21.61 -13.69 -5.35
CA THR A 232 -21.21 -14.93 -4.67
C THR A 232 -20.06 -14.71 -3.67
N ARG A 233 -19.70 -13.46 -3.35
CA ARG A 233 -18.54 -13.15 -2.52
C ARG A 233 -18.88 -13.34 -1.04
N GLU A 234 -17.90 -13.84 -0.29
CA GLU A 234 -17.94 -13.86 1.17
C GLU A 234 -17.12 -12.67 1.67
N VAL A 235 -17.76 -11.78 2.43
CA VAL A 235 -17.13 -10.57 2.98
C VAL A 235 -16.95 -10.77 4.47
N SER A 236 -15.71 -10.86 4.93
CA SER A 236 -15.39 -10.95 6.35
C SER A 236 -14.96 -9.59 6.90
N VAL A 237 -15.70 -9.08 7.89
CA VAL A 237 -15.37 -7.80 8.56
C VAL A 237 -14.64 -8.10 9.86
N LEU A 238 -13.36 -7.75 9.93
CA LEU A 238 -12.52 -8.01 11.12
C LEU A 238 -12.59 -6.89 12.16
N ALA A 239 -12.85 -5.66 11.72
CA ALA A 239 -12.96 -4.47 12.57
C ALA A 239 -13.94 -3.48 11.94
N SER A 240 -14.68 -2.75 12.77
CA SER A 240 -15.56 -1.66 12.34
C SER A 240 -15.27 -0.39 13.12
N ALA A 241 -15.67 0.75 12.57
CA ALA A 241 -15.74 2.00 13.31
C ALA A 241 -17.01 2.04 14.18
N SER A 242 -17.16 3.08 15.01
CA SER A 242 -18.38 3.22 15.81
C SER A 242 -19.59 3.62 14.94
N ASP A 243 -20.78 3.53 15.53
CA ASP A 243 -22.05 3.99 14.96
C ASP A 243 -22.10 5.51 14.66
N GLN A 244 -21.18 6.30 15.22
CA GLN A 244 -21.09 7.75 15.00
C GLN A 244 -19.93 8.14 14.08
N ALA A 245 -19.18 7.17 13.59
CA ALA A 245 -18.10 7.43 12.65
C ALA A 245 -18.67 7.88 11.31
N PHE A 246 -17.99 8.83 10.65
CA PHE A 246 -18.35 9.27 9.31
C PHE A 246 -17.11 9.66 8.51
N VAL A 247 -17.24 9.65 7.18
CA VAL A 247 -16.18 10.08 6.26
C VAL A 247 -16.16 11.60 6.18
N ALA A 248 -15.11 12.23 6.71
CA ALA A 248 -14.98 13.68 6.78
C ALA A 248 -14.39 14.28 5.50
N ARG A 249 -15.16 14.26 4.40
CA ARG A 249 -14.72 14.78 3.09
C ARG A 249 -14.72 16.31 3.00
N SER A 250 -15.72 16.95 3.61
CA SER A 250 -15.98 18.38 3.58
C SER A 250 -16.01 18.95 5.00
N GLY A 251 -15.00 18.62 5.79
CA GLY A 251 -14.89 19.03 7.19
C GLY A 251 -15.47 18.02 8.19
N PHE A 252 -15.29 18.32 9.47
CA PHE A 252 -15.52 17.41 10.60
C PHE A 252 -16.89 17.57 11.27
N ASP A 253 -17.87 18.14 10.56
CA ASP A 253 -19.26 18.16 11.01
C ASP A 253 -20.03 17.00 10.36
N ILE A 254 -20.56 16.11 11.19
CA ILE A 254 -21.37 14.97 10.76
C ILE A 254 -22.63 15.41 10.01
N ASN A 255 -23.16 16.61 10.29
CA ASN A 255 -24.36 17.13 9.64
C ASN A 255 -24.07 17.80 8.30
N ASN A 256 -22.80 17.88 7.87
CA ASN A 256 -22.48 18.44 6.57
C ASN A 256 -22.99 17.54 5.45
N VAL A 257 -23.92 18.06 4.65
CA VAL A 257 -24.53 17.35 3.50
C VAL A 257 -23.50 16.92 2.45
N ALA A 258 -22.34 17.58 2.40
CA ALA A 258 -21.25 17.25 1.48
C ALA A 258 -20.36 16.09 1.98
N ASN A 259 -20.55 15.61 3.21
CA ASN A 259 -19.94 14.38 3.68
C ASN A 259 -20.75 13.17 3.16
N PRO A 260 -20.07 12.11 2.67
CA PRO A 260 -20.75 10.87 2.28
C PRO A 260 -21.58 10.35 3.44
N LYS A 261 -22.84 10.02 3.18
CA LYS A 261 -23.64 9.26 4.13
C LYS A 261 -23.17 7.81 4.03
N THR A 262 -22.57 7.33 5.11
CA THR A 262 -22.25 5.93 5.34
C THR A 262 -23.51 5.15 5.67
#